data_AF-A0A1E3KZA9-F1
#
_entry.id   AF-A0A1E3KZA9-F1
#
_cell.length_a   1.000
_cell.length_b   1.000
_cell.length_c   1.000
_cell.angle_alpha   90.00
_cell.angle_beta   90.00
_cell.angle_gamma   90.00
#
_symmetry.space_group_name_H-M   'P 1'
#
loop_
_entity.id
_entity.type
_entity.pdbx_description
1 polymer ?
#
loop_
_entity_poly.entity_id
_entity_poly.type
_entity_poly.pdbx_seq_one_letter_code
_entity_poly.pdbx_strand_id
1 'polypeptide(L)'
;MLDLIYWLCDPGKIVKVSGSQSSFFLRSDRYASWHNNHQSENSDINVEDEISIFAENEYITWSLELAWASFLGHDETFFELYGEKGKIVYKGLFGFSKSIQEEKSSVMVKTKDSCHTTSFDISKRYDPYYSMLNECMQWLRGNEKPTLEIESALNTMLLIDIIYNNNHLNNDRELIKDA
;
A
#
# COMPACT_ATOMS: atom_id res chain seq x y z
N MET A 1 2.63 -0.17 1.38
CA MET A 1 1.52 0.65 1.94
C MET A 1 1.23 0.30 3.39
N LEU A 2 1.11 -0.99 3.75
CA LEU A 2 0.93 -1.41 5.15
C LEU A 2 2.01 -0.84 6.09
N ASP A 3 3.28 -0.85 5.68
CA ASP A 3 4.36 -0.26 6.49
C ASP A 3 4.16 1.23 6.76
N LEU A 4 3.54 1.96 5.84
CA LEU A 4 3.22 3.38 6.04
C LEU A 4 2.14 3.56 7.11
N ILE A 5 1.15 2.67 7.15
CA ILE A 5 0.12 2.68 8.19
C ILE A 5 0.77 2.39 9.56
N TYR A 6 1.66 1.40 9.64
CA TYR A 6 2.40 1.12 10.87
C TYR A 6 3.29 2.30 11.28
N TRP A 7 3.97 2.94 10.34
CA TRP A 7 4.83 4.08 10.63
C TRP A 7 4.06 5.34 11.05
N LEU A 8 2.93 5.65 10.41
CA LEU A 8 2.15 6.86 10.68
C LEU A 8 1.22 6.73 11.89
N CYS A 9 0.63 5.56 12.08
CA CYS A 9 -0.47 5.38 13.02
C CYS A 9 -0.14 4.48 14.21
N ASP A 10 0.97 3.73 14.15
CA ASP A 10 1.35 2.72 15.13
C ASP A 10 0.14 1.97 15.69
N PRO A 11 -0.58 1.21 14.85
CA PRO A 11 -1.84 0.61 15.24
C PRO A 11 -1.69 -0.45 16.35
N GLY A 12 -0.46 -0.83 16.74
CA GLY A 12 -0.27 -1.97 17.62
C GLY A 12 -1.00 -3.21 17.10
N LYS A 13 -1.76 -3.89 17.97
CA LYS A 13 -2.46 -5.13 17.62
C LYS A 13 -3.77 -4.86 16.88
N ILE A 14 -3.84 -5.36 15.63
CA ILE A 14 -5.09 -5.37 14.85
C ILE A 14 -6.09 -6.37 15.44
N VAL A 15 -7.34 -5.93 15.63
CA VAL A 15 -8.40 -6.73 16.26
C VAL A 15 -9.25 -7.45 15.22
N LYS A 16 -9.48 -6.82 14.07
CA LYS A 16 -10.29 -7.37 13.00
C LYS A 16 -9.71 -6.99 11.64
N VAL A 17 -9.72 -7.96 10.74
CA VAL A 17 -9.29 -7.82 9.35
C VAL A 17 -10.30 -8.53 8.48
N SER A 18 -10.76 -7.86 7.45
CA SER A 18 -11.51 -8.44 6.33
C SER A 18 -10.90 -7.94 5.05
N GLY A 19 -10.92 -8.75 4.00
CA GLY A 19 -10.49 -8.31 2.69
C GLY A 19 -11.17 -9.10 1.60
N SER A 20 -10.92 -8.66 0.37
CA SER A 20 -11.25 -9.36 -0.85
C SER A 20 -10.05 -9.28 -1.78
N GLN A 21 -9.84 -10.36 -2.51
CA GLN A 21 -8.86 -10.45 -3.57
C GLN A 21 -9.61 -10.74 -4.86
N SER A 22 -9.22 -10.10 -5.93
CA SER A 22 -9.66 -10.47 -7.26
C SER A 22 -8.46 -10.63 -8.18
N SER A 23 -8.66 -11.43 -9.22
CA SER A 23 -7.72 -11.55 -10.34
C SER A 23 -8.57 -11.51 -11.59
N PHE A 24 -8.85 -10.30 -12.05
CA PHE A 24 -9.58 -10.10 -13.28
C PHE A 24 -8.62 -10.12 -14.47
N PHE A 25 -7.40 -9.54 -14.37
CA PHE A 25 -6.45 -9.40 -15.49
C PHE A 25 -7.18 -9.21 -16.83
N LEU A 26 -8.20 -8.35 -16.81
CA LEU A 26 -9.14 -8.19 -17.90
C LEU A 26 -8.57 -7.10 -18.80
N ARG A 27 -8.09 -7.53 -19.98
CA ARG A 27 -7.72 -6.74 -21.17
C ARG A 27 -6.22 -6.45 -21.33
N SER A 28 -5.76 -6.68 -22.56
CA SER A 28 -4.35 -6.72 -22.97
C SER A 28 -3.57 -5.40 -22.89
N ASP A 29 -4.20 -4.31 -22.44
CA ASP A 29 -3.69 -2.94 -22.55
C ASP A 29 -3.48 -2.23 -21.21
N ARG A 30 -3.82 -2.87 -20.07
CA ARG A 30 -3.78 -2.23 -18.74
C ARG A 30 -3.02 -3.03 -17.68
N TYR A 31 -1.94 -3.68 -18.09
CA TYR A 31 -1.12 -4.45 -17.18
C TYR A 31 0.02 -3.63 -16.59
N ALA A 32 0.46 -4.05 -15.40
CA ALA A 32 1.77 -3.70 -14.88
C ALA A 32 2.87 -4.04 -15.91
N SER A 33 3.90 -3.19 -15.97
CA SER A 33 4.95 -3.27 -17.01
C SER A 33 5.66 -4.64 -17.13
N TRP A 34 5.68 -5.45 -16.07
CA TRP A 34 6.26 -6.80 -16.07
C TRP A 34 5.42 -7.84 -16.84
N HIS A 35 4.13 -7.57 -17.05
CA HIS A 35 3.19 -8.41 -17.80
C HIS A 35 3.30 -8.23 -19.33
N ASN A 36 3.89 -7.12 -19.79
CA ASN A 36 4.02 -6.79 -21.21
C ASN A 36 5.11 -7.61 -21.92
N ASN A 37 5.92 -8.36 -21.18
CA ASN A 37 6.89 -9.26 -21.77
C ASN A 37 6.21 -10.60 -22.05
N HIS A 38 6.14 -11.00 -23.33
CA HIS A 38 5.65 -12.29 -23.85
C HIS A 38 6.34 -13.56 -23.27
N GLN A 39 7.04 -13.45 -22.13
CA GLN A 39 7.64 -14.56 -21.41
C GLN A 39 6.67 -15.25 -20.43
N SER A 40 5.50 -14.65 -20.15
CA SER A 40 4.53 -15.22 -19.20
C SER A 40 3.53 -16.21 -19.80
N GLU A 41 3.57 -16.48 -21.11
CA GLU A 41 2.61 -17.38 -21.78
C GLU A 41 2.64 -18.83 -21.25
N ASN A 42 3.65 -19.21 -20.46
CA ASN A 42 3.79 -20.56 -19.88
C ASN A 42 3.85 -20.59 -18.33
N SER A 43 3.61 -19.46 -17.65
CA SER A 43 3.55 -19.44 -16.20
C SER A 43 2.12 -19.18 -15.76
N ASP A 44 1.52 -20.10 -15.00
CA ASP A 44 0.28 -19.83 -14.28
C ASP A 44 0.53 -18.64 -13.35
N ILE A 45 0.06 -17.45 -13.76
CA ILE A 45 0.16 -16.24 -12.97
C ILE A 45 -0.84 -16.39 -11.82
N ASN A 46 -0.35 -16.87 -10.68
CA ASN A 46 -1.12 -17.01 -9.45
C ASN A 46 -0.89 -15.81 -8.52
N VAL A 47 -1.16 -14.61 -9.03
CA VAL A 47 -1.21 -13.39 -8.22
C VAL A 47 -2.52 -12.65 -8.51
N GLU A 48 -3.05 -12.04 -7.47
CA GLU A 48 -4.21 -11.16 -7.55
C GLU A 48 -3.89 -9.86 -8.29
N ASP A 49 -4.87 -9.28 -8.99
CA ASP A 49 -4.73 -7.98 -9.65
C ASP A 49 -5.22 -6.83 -8.77
N GLU A 50 -6.12 -7.11 -7.83
CA GLU A 50 -6.63 -6.15 -6.86
C GLU A 50 -6.82 -6.80 -5.49
N ILE A 51 -6.45 -6.05 -4.45
CA ILE A 51 -6.71 -6.37 -3.05
C ILE A 51 -7.42 -5.18 -2.42
N SER A 52 -8.56 -5.44 -1.78
CA SER A 52 -9.20 -4.50 -0.87
C SER A 52 -9.14 -5.07 0.55
N ILE A 53 -8.68 -4.28 1.52
CA ILE A 53 -8.57 -4.65 2.92
C ILE A 53 -9.31 -3.61 3.75
N PHE A 54 -10.01 -4.08 4.77
CA PHE A 54 -10.54 -3.29 5.85
C PHE A 54 -10.05 -3.87 7.17
N ALA A 55 -9.49 -3.03 8.03
CA ALA A 55 -9.05 -3.46 9.34
C ALA A 55 -9.31 -2.40 10.42
N GLU A 56 -9.41 -2.87 11.65
CA GLU A 56 -9.64 -2.03 12.83
C GLU A 56 -8.90 -2.57 14.06
N ASN A 57 -8.55 -1.64 14.95
CA ASN A 57 -8.12 -1.91 16.31
C ASN A 57 -8.91 -0.99 17.28
N GLU A 58 -8.45 -0.85 18.51
CA GLU A 58 -9.11 0.00 19.53
C GLU A 58 -9.05 1.52 19.23
N TYR A 59 -8.18 1.97 18.34
CA TYR A 59 -7.85 3.39 18.14
C TYR A 59 -8.12 3.91 16.71
N ILE A 60 -8.04 3.05 15.70
CA ILE A 60 -8.13 3.41 14.28
C ILE A 60 -8.89 2.34 13.50
N THR A 61 -9.52 2.81 12.42
CA THR A 61 -10.06 1.99 11.34
C THR A 61 -9.43 2.46 10.05
N TRP A 62 -9.05 1.53 9.18
CA TRP A 62 -8.47 1.88 7.89
C TRP A 62 -8.93 0.91 6.80
N SER A 63 -8.95 1.43 5.58
CA SER A 63 -9.13 0.65 4.36
C SER A 63 -7.93 0.85 3.45
N LEU A 64 -7.56 -0.22 2.74
CA LEU A 64 -6.45 -0.24 1.80
C LEU A 64 -6.92 -0.90 0.51
N GLU A 65 -6.72 -0.20 -0.59
CA GLU A 65 -6.90 -0.75 -1.94
C GLU A 65 -5.53 -0.76 -2.63
N LEU A 66 -5.16 -1.92 -3.17
CA LEU A 66 -3.96 -2.12 -3.96
C LEU A 66 -4.37 -2.77 -5.26
N ALA A 67 -3.99 -2.17 -6.38
CA ALA A 67 -4.29 -2.73 -7.70
C ALA A 67 -3.04 -2.68 -8.59
N TRP A 68 -2.74 -3.80 -9.24
CA TRP A 68 -1.75 -3.91 -10.32
C TRP A 68 -2.33 -3.53 -11.68
N ALA A 69 -3.64 -3.74 -11.83
CA ALA A 69 -4.42 -3.34 -13.00
C ALA A 69 -5.61 -2.53 -12.50
N SER A 70 -5.67 -1.25 -12.85
CA SER A 70 -6.78 -0.38 -12.47
C SER A 70 -7.45 0.24 -13.69
N PHE A 71 -8.63 0.81 -13.50
CA PHE A 71 -9.27 1.60 -14.56
C PHE A 71 -8.58 2.95 -14.78
N LEU A 72 -7.65 3.34 -13.90
CA LEU A 72 -6.85 4.54 -14.03
C LEU A 72 -5.83 4.34 -15.16
N GLY A 73 -5.67 5.36 -16.00
CA GLY A 73 -4.67 5.37 -17.08
C GLY A 73 -3.25 5.68 -16.59
N HIS A 74 -3.03 5.67 -15.28
CA HIS A 74 -1.77 6.03 -14.62
C HIS A 74 -1.69 5.38 -13.24
N ASP A 75 -0.48 5.29 -12.71
CA ASP A 75 -0.19 4.84 -11.36
C ASP A 75 -0.21 6.04 -10.41
N GLU A 76 -0.89 5.86 -9.30
CA GLU A 76 -0.94 6.83 -8.22
C GLU A 76 -0.83 6.16 -6.86
N THR A 77 -0.47 6.96 -5.88
CA THR A 77 -0.50 6.60 -4.48
C THR A 77 -1.26 7.68 -3.74
N PHE A 78 -2.33 7.26 -3.07
CA PHE A 78 -3.24 8.13 -2.36
C PHE A 78 -3.46 7.59 -0.95
N PHE A 79 -3.48 8.49 0.03
CA PHE A 79 -4.01 8.15 1.34
C PHE A 79 -4.62 9.38 2.02
N GLU A 80 -5.59 9.12 2.88
CA GLU A 80 -6.18 10.11 3.76
C GLU A 80 -6.13 9.63 5.20
N LEU A 81 -5.69 10.51 6.10
CA LEU A 81 -5.73 10.28 7.54
C LEU A 81 -6.68 11.28 8.17
N TYR A 82 -7.62 10.77 8.94
CA TYR A 82 -8.63 11.55 9.65
C TYR A 82 -8.35 11.50 11.14
N GLY A 83 -8.30 12.66 11.79
CA GLY A 83 -8.20 12.77 13.25
C GLY A 83 -9.16 13.82 13.78
N GLU A 84 -9.26 13.92 15.10
CA GLU A 84 -10.20 14.82 15.77
C GLU A 84 -10.04 16.29 15.38
N LYS A 85 -8.82 16.70 15.00
CA LYS A 85 -8.46 18.10 14.72
C LYS A 85 -8.36 18.43 13.23
N GLY A 86 -8.57 17.45 12.34
CA GLY A 86 -8.39 17.67 10.92
C GLY A 86 -8.09 16.41 10.12
N LYS A 87 -7.63 16.60 8.90
CA LYS A 87 -7.20 15.51 8.03
C LYS A 87 -5.91 15.83 7.28
N ILE A 88 -5.17 14.77 6.95
CA ILE A 88 -4.01 14.80 6.06
C ILE A 88 -4.40 14.06 4.79
N VAL A 89 -4.08 14.62 3.64
CA VAL A 89 -4.29 13.99 2.32
C VAL A 89 -2.96 13.99 1.58
N TYR A 90 -2.52 12.82 1.16
CA TYR A 90 -1.38 12.68 0.26
C TYR A 90 -1.86 12.25 -1.12
N LYS A 91 -1.31 12.89 -2.16
CA LYS A 91 -1.46 12.50 -3.57
C LYS A 91 -0.09 12.48 -4.20
N GLY A 92 0.31 11.37 -4.78
CA GLY A 92 1.62 11.28 -5.44
C GLY A 92 1.89 9.90 -5.97
N LEU A 93 3.16 9.48 -5.91
CA LEU A 93 3.57 8.14 -6.28
C LEU A 93 4.65 7.66 -5.31
N PHE A 94 4.37 6.58 -4.59
CA PHE A 94 5.41 5.76 -3.98
C PHE A 94 5.80 4.66 -4.96
N GLY A 95 6.95 4.82 -5.61
CA GLY A 95 7.55 3.76 -6.40
C GLY A 95 8.29 4.25 -7.63
N PHE A 96 8.51 3.32 -8.54
CA PHE A 96 9.38 3.50 -9.71
C PHE A 96 8.60 3.57 -11.02
N SER A 97 7.27 3.68 -10.96
CA SER A 97 6.47 3.78 -12.17
C SER A 97 6.86 5.01 -13.01
N LYS A 98 6.74 4.83 -14.33
CA LYS A 98 6.85 5.89 -15.34
C LYS A 98 5.47 6.32 -15.85
N SER A 99 4.43 5.56 -15.56
CA SER A 99 3.05 5.83 -15.99
C SER A 99 2.38 6.79 -15.00
N ILE A 100 2.87 8.02 -14.89
CA ILE A 100 2.35 9.03 -13.94
C ILE A 100 1.56 10.10 -14.68
N GLN A 101 0.45 10.57 -14.08
CA GLN A 101 -0.31 11.70 -14.61
C GLN A 101 0.19 13.04 -14.06
N GLU A 102 0.51 13.11 -12.77
CA GLU A 102 0.91 14.35 -12.11
C GLU A 102 2.44 14.48 -12.01
N GLU A 103 2.98 15.65 -12.36
CA GLU A 103 4.42 15.96 -12.23
C GLU A 103 4.84 16.32 -10.79
N LYS A 104 3.86 16.43 -9.87
CA LYS A 104 4.11 16.81 -8.48
C LYS A 104 3.35 15.89 -7.55
N SER A 105 3.99 15.49 -6.47
CA SER A 105 3.28 14.94 -5.32
C SER A 105 2.85 16.08 -4.40
N SER A 106 1.83 15.87 -3.58
CA SER A 106 1.36 16.87 -2.62
C SER A 106 0.92 16.23 -1.31
N VAL A 107 1.13 16.98 -0.23
CA VAL A 107 0.56 16.73 1.09
C VAL A 107 -0.30 17.94 1.44
N MET A 108 -1.58 17.71 1.69
CA MET A 108 -2.50 18.71 2.20
C MET A 108 -2.80 18.41 3.67
N VAL A 109 -2.65 19.40 4.52
CA VAL A 109 -3.06 19.37 5.93
C VAL A 109 -4.22 20.34 6.10
N LYS A 110 -5.38 19.80 6.48
CA LYS A 110 -6.61 20.57 6.70
C LYS A 110 -7.03 20.47 8.15
N THR A 111 -7.17 21.60 8.82
CA THR A 111 -7.75 21.72 10.16
C THR A 111 -9.09 22.45 10.08
N LYS A 112 -9.69 22.76 11.25
CA LYS A 112 -10.89 23.61 11.31
C LYS A 112 -10.64 25.02 10.78
N ASP A 113 -9.45 25.57 11.06
CA ASP A 113 -9.16 27.00 10.86
C ASP A 113 -8.22 27.26 9.66
N SER A 114 -7.60 26.22 9.11
CA SER A 114 -6.60 26.36 8.05
C SER A 114 -6.54 25.18 7.08
N CYS A 115 -6.06 25.47 5.89
CA CYS A 115 -5.71 24.47 4.88
C CYS A 115 -4.34 24.86 4.31
N HIS A 116 -3.36 23.95 4.43
CA HIS A 116 -2.03 24.13 3.88
C HIS A 116 -1.71 22.98 2.94
N THR A 117 -1.15 23.29 1.78
CA THR A 117 -0.71 22.29 0.81
C THR A 117 0.76 22.51 0.52
N THR A 118 1.56 21.46 0.70
CA THR A 118 2.96 21.40 0.29
C THR A 118 3.07 20.49 -0.93
N SER A 119 3.79 20.95 -1.96
CA SER A 119 4.04 20.17 -3.17
C SER A 119 5.51 19.78 -3.28
N PHE A 120 5.75 18.59 -3.82
CA PHE A 120 7.07 18.00 -4.00
C PHE A 120 7.27 17.68 -5.48
N ASP A 121 8.50 17.83 -5.94
CA ASP A 121 8.89 17.48 -7.30
C ASP A 121 9.01 15.95 -7.43
N ILE A 122 8.20 15.34 -8.30
CA ILE A 122 8.17 13.89 -8.47
C ILE A 122 9.44 13.34 -9.13
N SER A 123 10.26 14.19 -9.77
CA SER A 123 11.56 13.80 -10.29
C SER A 123 12.54 13.39 -9.18
N LYS A 124 12.32 13.91 -7.97
CA LYS A 124 13.09 13.62 -6.75
C LYS A 124 12.54 12.47 -5.93
N ARG A 125 11.57 11.70 -6.46
CA ARG A 125 10.95 10.57 -5.73
C ARG A 125 11.93 9.47 -5.33
N TYR A 126 13.13 9.47 -5.90
CA TYR A 126 14.20 8.53 -5.54
C TYR A 126 14.95 8.93 -4.26
N ASP A 127 14.97 10.22 -3.91
CA ASP A 127 15.73 10.74 -2.77
C ASP A 127 15.33 10.08 -1.43
N PRO A 128 14.04 9.85 -1.14
CA PRO A 128 13.65 9.12 0.07
C PRO A 128 14.23 7.70 0.15
N TYR A 129 14.32 6.97 -0.97
CA TYR A 129 14.89 5.62 -0.98
C TYR A 129 16.40 5.63 -0.71
N TYR A 130 17.13 6.62 -1.25
CA TYR A 130 18.54 6.80 -0.92
C TYR A 130 18.73 7.18 0.55
N SER A 131 17.85 8.01 1.10
CA SER A 131 17.85 8.33 2.53
C SER A 131 17.64 7.09 3.40
N MET A 132 16.64 6.26 3.06
CA MET A 132 16.38 4.99 3.76
C MET A 132 17.57 4.03 3.68
N LEU A 133 18.21 3.91 2.51
CA LEU A 133 19.41 3.08 2.35
C LEU A 133 20.56 3.61 3.21
N ASN A 134 20.80 4.92 3.22
CA ASN A 134 21.86 5.51 4.03
C ASN A 134 21.62 5.30 5.52
N GLU A 135 20.38 5.48 6.00
CA GLU A 135 20.00 5.21 7.39
C GLU A 135 20.25 3.74 7.76
N CYS A 136 19.85 2.79 6.91
CA CYS A 136 20.15 1.37 7.10
C CYS A 136 21.66 1.12 7.23
N MET A 137 22.48 1.77 6.40
CA MET A 137 23.94 1.67 6.49
C MET A 137 24.51 2.28 7.78
N GLN A 138 23.94 3.38 8.29
CA GLN A 138 24.35 3.96 9.58
C GLN A 138 23.99 3.05 10.75
N TRP A 139 22.82 2.43 10.71
CA TRP A 139 22.40 1.44 11.70
C TRP A 139 23.33 0.23 11.72
N LEU A 140 23.66 -0.36 10.56
CA LEU A 140 24.59 -1.49 10.46
C LEU A 140 26.00 -1.15 10.97
N ARG A 141 26.40 0.12 10.90
CA ARG A 141 27.67 0.62 11.45
C ARG A 141 27.62 0.89 12.96
N GLY A 142 26.43 0.82 13.57
CA GLY A 142 26.22 1.14 14.99
C GLY A 142 26.19 2.64 15.29
N ASN A 143 26.08 3.49 14.26
CA ASN A 143 26.06 4.95 14.43
C ASN A 143 24.67 5.48 14.80
N GLU A 144 23.62 4.78 14.37
CA GLU A 144 22.22 5.17 14.56
C GLU A 144 21.38 3.99 15.03
N LYS A 145 20.26 4.28 15.68
CA LYS A 145 19.21 3.29 15.96
C LYS A 145 18.25 3.24 14.77
N PRO A 146 17.65 2.09 14.48
CA PRO A 146 16.70 1.99 13.37
C PRO A 146 15.45 2.81 13.69
N THR A 147 14.92 3.54 12.70
CA THR A 147 13.67 4.32 12.86
C THR A 147 12.44 3.42 13.01
N LEU A 148 12.48 2.21 12.44
CA LEU A 148 11.42 1.21 12.54
C LEU A 148 11.93 -0.01 13.29
N GLU A 149 11.12 -0.49 14.24
CA GLU A 149 11.42 -1.71 14.97
C GLU A 149 11.12 -2.94 14.11
N ILE A 150 11.89 -4.02 14.33
CA ILE A 150 11.69 -5.30 13.65
C ILE A 150 10.26 -5.83 13.88
N GLU A 151 9.68 -5.54 15.05
CA GLU A 151 8.31 -5.93 15.38
C GLU A 151 7.28 -5.33 14.41
N SER A 152 7.46 -4.10 13.94
CA SER A 152 6.58 -3.50 12.93
C SER A 152 6.59 -4.29 11.62
N ALA A 153 7.77 -4.72 11.16
CA ALA A 153 7.88 -5.55 9.95
C ALA A 153 7.21 -6.92 10.13
N LEU A 154 7.41 -7.56 11.28
CA LEU A 154 6.75 -8.83 11.61
C LEU A 154 5.23 -8.68 11.65
N ASN A 155 4.72 -7.60 12.24
CA ASN A 155 3.29 -7.31 12.30
C ASN A 155 2.70 -7.04 10.91
N THR A 156 3.42 -6.34 10.03
CA THR A 156 3.04 -6.22 8.61
C THR A 156 2.96 -7.60 7.95
N MET A 157 3.96 -8.46 8.13
CA MET A 157 3.97 -9.80 7.53
C MET A 157 2.81 -10.68 8.04
N LEU A 158 2.54 -10.67 9.35
CA LEU A 158 1.42 -11.39 9.95
C LEU A 158 0.08 -10.90 9.40
N LEU A 159 -0.07 -9.59 9.22
CA LEU A 159 -1.27 -9.01 8.65
C LEU A 159 -1.48 -9.46 7.20
N ILE A 160 -0.41 -9.47 6.40
CA ILE A 160 -0.44 -10.00 5.03
C ILE A 160 -0.89 -11.48 5.05
N ASP A 161 -0.30 -12.31 5.90
CA ASP A 161 -0.67 -13.72 6.02
C ASP A 161 -2.15 -13.91 6.41
N ILE A 162 -2.65 -13.13 7.37
CA ILE A 162 -4.07 -13.12 7.76
C ILE A 162 -4.97 -12.77 6.56
N ILE A 163 -4.58 -11.79 5.75
CA ILE A 163 -5.36 -11.36 4.58
C ILE A 163 -5.47 -12.52 3.58
N TYR A 164 -4.36 -13.18 3.24
CA TYR A 164 -4.38 -14.31 2.31
C TYR A 164 -5.14 -15.51 2.88
N ASN A 165 -4.93 -15.87 4.15
CA ASN A 165 -5.56 -17.05 4.76
C ASN A 165 -7.07 -16.89 5.00
N ASN A 166 -7.54 -15.67 5.34
CA ASN A 166 -8.98 -15.41 5.48
C ASN A 166 -9.74 -15.50 4.16
N ASN A 167 -9.08 -15.19 3.04
CA ASN A 167 -9.69 -15.27 1.71
C ASN A 167 -9.84 -16.73 1.23
N HIS A 168 -8.88 -17.61 1.55
CA HIS A 168 -8.99 -19.03 1.24
C HIS A 168 -10.18 -19.70 1.95
N LEU A 169 -10.44 -19.35 3.21
CA LEU A 169 -11.57 -19.89 3.97
C LEU A 169 -12.95 -19.46 3.46
N ASN A 170 -13.04 -18.33 2.75
CA ASN A 170 -14.30 -17.86 2.14
C ASN A 170 -14.56 -18.52 0.78
N ASN A 171 -13.52 -18.78 -0.01
CA ASN A 171 -13.65 -19.47 -1.30
C ASN A 171 -14.07 -20.95 -1.15
N ASP A 172 -13.61 -21.63 -0.09
CA ASP A 172 -14.02 -23.01 0.20
C ASP A 172 -15.50 -23.13 0.61
N ARG A 173 -16.12 -22.03 1.10
CA ARG A 173 -17.54 -22.02 1.50
C ARG A 173 -18.51 -21.82 0.33
N GLU A 174 -18.05 -21.29 -0.80
CA GLU A 174 -18.88 -21.18 -2.00
C GLU A 174 -18.93 -22.50 -2.78
N LEU A 175 -17.88 -23.32 -2.72
CA LEU A 175 -17.85 -24.64 -3.36
C LEU A 175 -18.74 -25.70 -2.68
N ILE A 176 -19.25 -25.45 -1.46
CA ILE A 176 -20.09 -26.40 -0.70
C ILE A 176 -21.59 -26.07 -0.83
N LYS A 177 -21.99 -25.03 -1.59
CA LYS A 177 -23.43 -24.69 -1.75
C LYS A 177 -24.14 -25.36 -2.92
N ASP A 178 -23.43 -26.10 -3.79
CA ASP A 178 -24.03 -26.82 -4.93
C ASP A 178 -23.60 -28.30 -5.02
N ALA A 179 -23.40 -28.98 -3.89
CA ALA A 179 -23.17 -30.43 -3.82
C ALA A 179 -24.34 -31.16 -3.15
#